data_AF-A0A957W4I6-F1
#
_entry.id   AF-A0A957W4I6-F1
#
_cell.length_a   1.000
_cell.length_b   1.000
_cell.length_c   1.000
_cell.angle_alpha   90.00
_cell.angle_beta   90.00
_cell.angle_gamma   90.00
#
_symmetry.space_group_name_H-M   'P 1'
#
loop_
_entity.id
_entity.type
_entity.pdbx_description
1 polymer ?
#
loop_
_entity_poly.entity_id
_entity_poly.type
_entity_poly.pdbx_seq_one_letter_code
_entity_poly.pdbx_strand_id
1 'polypeptide(L)'
;MNPDAGSITVIDGERLEKITEITVGQEPWNLVISPDGQWVYVTDRALGALIVIDAQNRAVIKTLSIGPEVNGIALSPTGETAFIAVSSDAEVVILNLRTYEITERIAVDPQPYAIAVTNDGDSRDDDEHVFVTHFQAFPQPDGIEATDNGRVGRVTVLETASQTISHQIILSPDSHGFPNLLAGLTIHENQAWIPHVRAAPDLPNNLTTTVFAAVVVLDLDLMAEAPAKRLLLNDQDIFGSPVNDPLAAIPAPDGQHLYVILAGSDLVEVVDIANPNQPQLTKFLPTGKNPRGLALNPDGRRGYVLNYLSRSITVLDLENLMVMTEIPVTDETLAPDIWRGKVLFNNAVNPKLSQGSWISCASCHPDGGSDGVTWMFPDGPRQTPPLWNTGQTGPWHWSAALDEPQDVEETVQIIQHGLGLAPGIDPPQLGAPNAARSADLDAMAAFITQGIRVPNLPSPTADYAAGRALFQSADCAVCHGGPTWTSSTMPGAAGTLDPDSNGMVDVVLRQVGTLNPRDIRGDTGFDPPSLLDVGLTAPYFHDGSMPSLEALLTSGHPDPQGAGNGLNSEEAIILANFLRTIGLDTPSVDEAP
;
A
#
# COMPACT_ATOMS: atom_id res chain seq x y z
N MET A 1 -7.26 -8.08 14.65
CA MET A 1 -7.02 -9.10 13.60
C MET A 1 -5.55 -9.44 13.62
N ASN A 2 -5.20 -10.66 13.24
CA ASN A 2 -3.82 -11.12 13.17
C ASN A 2 -3.54 -11.63 11.73
N PRO A 3 -3.20 -10.72 10.79
CA PRO A 3 -2.99 -11.10 9.38
C PRO A 3 -2.02 -12.27 9.21
N ASP A 4 -0.83 -12.19 9.83
CA ASP A 4 0.23 -13.20 9.70
C ASP A 4 -0.13 -14.56 10.34
N ALA A 5 -1.10 -14.58 11.25
CA ALA A 5 -1.57 -15.80 11.91
C ALA A 5 -2.87 -16.35 11.30
N GLY A 6 -3.46 -15.66 10.32
CA GLY A 6 -4.73 -16.08 9.71
C GLY A 6 -5.92 -16.09 10.68
N SER A 7 -5.89 -15.23 11.71
CA SER A 7 -6.83 -15.31 12.84
C SER A 7 -7.38 -13.95 13.30
N ILE A 8 -8.42 -14.00 14.13
CA ILE A 8 -8.87 -12.86 14.94
C ILE A 8 -8.87 -13.22 16.42
N THR A 9 -8.59 -12.23 17.28
CA THR A 9 -8.61 -12.41 18.74
C THR A 9 -9.79 -11.68 19.34
N VAL A 10 -10.53 -12.38 20.20
CA VAL A 10 -11.61 -11.80 21.02
C VAL A 10 -11.02 -11.47 22.39
N ILE A 11 -11.21 -10.21 22.82
CA ILE A 11 -10.75 -9.72 24.13
C ILE A 11 -11.95 -9.33 25.01
N ASP A 12 -11.77 -9.41 26.32
CA ASP A 12 -12.67 -8.80 27.29
C ASP A 12 -12.19 -7.37 27.55
N GLY A 13 -12.95 -6.38 27.08
CA GLY A 13 -12.58 -4.97 27.24
C GLY A 13 -12.65 -4.44 28.68
N GLU A 14 -13.34 -5.14 29.60
CA GLU A 14 -13.40 -4.74 31.01
C GLU A 14 -12.33 -5.43 31.85
N ARG A 15 -12.12 -6.73 31.61
CA ARG A 15 -11.07 -7.50 32.30
C ARG A 15 -9.68 -7.27 31.70
N LEU A 16 -9.61 -6.73 30.50
CA LEU A 16 -8.38 -6.47 29.75
C LEU A 16 -7.57 -7.75 29.52
N GLU A 17 -8.24 -8.81 29.07
CA GLU A 17 -7.62 -10.11 28.81
C GLU A 17 -8.11 -10.75 27.51
N LYS A 18 -7.25 -11.58 26.90
CA LYS A 18 -7.60 -12.42 25.74
C LYS A 18 -8.60 -13.49 26.19
N ILE A 19 -9.74 -13.57 25.50
CA ILE A 19 -10.74 -14.61 25.73
C ILE A 19 -10.45 -15.83 24.85
N THR A 20 -10.33 -15.61 23.54
CA THR A 20 -10.06 -16.68 22.57
C THR A 20 -9.48 -16.11 21.29
N GLU A 21 -8.89 -16.99 20.49
CA GLU A 21 -8.49 -16.72 19.12
C GLU A 21 -9.29 -17.63 18.18
N ILE A 22 -9.71 -17.09 17.04
CA ILE A 22 -10.53 -17.75 16.04
C ILE A 22 -9.72 -17.76 14.75
N THR A 23 -9.42 -18.94 14.23
CA THR A 23 -8.84 -19.08 12.88
C THR A 23 -9.92 -18.72 11.86
N VAL A 24 -9.60 -17.82 10.93
CA VAL A 24 -10.56 -17.30 9.95
C VAL A 24 -10.12 -17.60 8.52
N GLY A 25 -8.85 -17.36 8.20
CA GLY A 25 -8.35 -17.43 6.82
C GLY A 25 -6.84 -17.34 6.74
N GLN A 26 -6.32 -16.72 5.68
CA GLN A 26 -4.89 -16.63 5.41
C GLN A 26 -4.31 -15.25 5.73
N GLU A 27 -5.02 -14.18 5.37
CA GLU A 27 -4.61 -12.80 5.66
C GLU A 27 -5.85 -11.92 5.94
N PRO A 28 -6.46 -12.04 7.13
CA PRO A 28 -7.57 -11.18 7.53
C PRO A 28 -7.10 -9.73 7.64
N TRP A 29 -7.79 -8.82 6.95
CA TRP A 29 -7.32 -7.46 6.73
C TRP A 29 -8.17 -6.37 7.40
N ASN A 30 -9.48 -6.40 7.17
CA ASN A 30 -10.43 -5.46 7.75
C ASN A 30 -11.60 -6.22 8.41
N LEU A 31 -12.22 -5.60 9.41
CA LEU A 31 -13.37 -6.19 10.11
C LEU A 31 -14.42 -5.14 10.43
N VAL A 32 -15.69 -5.55 10.34
CA VAL A 32 -16.84 -4.78 10.82
C VAL A 32 -17.76 -5.67 11.64
N ILE A 33 -18.41 -5.08 12.64
CA ILE A 33 -19.40 -5.75 13.49
C ILE A 33 -20.78 -5.24 13.05
N SER A 34 -21.76 -6.13 12.93
CA SER A 34 -23.13 -5.71 12.62
C SER A 34 -23.69 -4.79 13.71
N PRO A 35 -24.63 -3.87 13.39
CA PRO A 35 -25.21 -2.94 14.37
C PRO A 35 -25.85 -3.64 15.57
N ASP A 36 -26.39 -4.85 15.39
CA ASP A 36 -26.97 -5.67 16.45
C ASP A 36 -25.94 -6.48 17.27
N GLY A 37 -24.66 -6.41 16.90
CA GLY A 37 -23.54 -7.11 17.54
C GLY A 37 -23.52 -8.62 17.33
N GLN A 38 -24.39 -9.18 16.48
CA GLN A 38 -24.51 -10.63 16.30
C GLN A 38 -23.48 -11.21 15.34
N TRP A 39 -23.01 -10.40 14.39
CA TRP A 39 -22.15 -10.84 13.29
C TRP A 39 -20.86 -10.03 13.25
N VAL A 40 -19.76 -10.72 12.98
CA VAL A 40 -18.48 -10.09 12.60
C VAL A 40 -18.16 -10.51 11.17
N TYR A 41 -17.90 -9.53 10.32
CA TYR A 41 -17.53 -9.70 8.94
C TYR A 41 -16.07 -9.33 8.76
N VAL A 42 -15.27 -10.22 8.17
CA VAL A 42 -13.83 -10.05 8.01
C VAL A 42 -13.47 -10.22 6.54
N THR A 43 -12.83 -9.22 5.95
CA THR A 43 -12.22 -9.36 4.61
C THR A 43 -10.88 -10.08 4.76
N ASP A 44 -10.62 -11.06 3.89
CA ASP A 44 -9.36 -11.78 3.81
C ASP A 44 -8.74 -11.60 2.42
N ARG A 45 -7.63 -10.87 2.37
CA ARG A 45 -6.97 -10.42 1.12
C ARG A 45 -6.49 -11.61 0.30
N ALA A 46 -5.74 -12.50 0.95
CA ALA A 46 -5.14 -13.68 0.31
C ALA A 46 -6.20 -14.68 -0.17
N LEU A 47 -7.29 -14.88 0.57
CA LEU A 47 -8.41 -15.72 0.12
C LEU A 47 -9.34 -15.04 -0.89
N GLY A 48 -9.26 -13.71 -1.04
CA GLY A 48 -10.21 -12.94 -1.86
C GLY A 48 -11.65 -13.07 -1.38
N ALA A 49 -11.85 -13.11 -0.05
CA ALA A 49 -13.10 -13.58 0.54
C ALA A 49 -13.64 -12.70 1.69
N LEU A 50 -14.95 -12.80 1.91
CA LEU A 50 -15.62 -12.33 3.11
C LEU A 50 -15.90 -13.51 4.05
N ILE A 51 -15.41 -13.42 5.28
CA ILE A 51 -15.60 -14.41 6.34
C ILE A 51 -16.66 -13.88 7.30
N VAL A 52 -17.69 -14.69 7.55
CA VAL A 52 -18.81 -14.37 8.44
C VAL A 52 -18.67 -15.17 9.72
N ILE A 53 -18.68 -14.47 10.85
CA ILE A 53 -18.47 -15.04 12.18
C ILE A 53 -19.67 -14.72 13.05
N ASP A 54 -20.20 -15.75 13.71
CA ASP A 54 -21.17 -15.58 14.78
C ASP A 54 -20.45 -15.05 16.03
N ALA A 55 -20.77 -13.84 16.46
CA ALA A 55 -20.09 -13.18 17.58
C ALA A 55 -20.35 -13.87 18.92
N GLN A 56 -21.53 -14.46 19.10
CA GLN A 56 -21.93 -15.13 20.34
C GLN A 56 -21.21 -16.48 20.47
N ASN A 57 -21.25 -17.28 19.40
CA ASN A 57 -20.67 -18.61 19.35
C ASN A 57 -19.17 -18.58 19.00
N ARG A 58 -18.64 -17.44 18.54
CA ARG A 58 -17.24 -17.21 18.18
C ARG A 58 -16.74 -18.21 17.14
N ALA A 59 -17.58 -18.44 16.14
CA ALA A 59 -17.36 -19.45 15.13
C ALA A 59 -17.57 -18.86 13.74
N VAL A 60 -16.68 -19.22 12.81
CA VAL A 60 -16.88 -18.96 11.39
C VAL A 60 -18.07 -19.78 10.91
N ILE A 61 -19.06 -19.12 10.32
CA ILE A 61 -20.26 -19.76 9.77
C ILE A 61 -20.28 -19.74 8.24
N LYS A 62 -19.52 -18.84 7.60
CA LYS A 62 -19.48 -18.70 6.14
C LYS A 62 -18.16 -18.11 5.67
N THR A 63 -17.72 -18.54 4.49
CA THR A 63 -16.66 -17.90 3.71
C THR A 63 -17.20 -17.71 2.30
N LEU A 64 -17.22 -16.48 1.82
CA LEU A 64 -17.80 -16.09 0.54
C LEU A 64 -16.68 -15.59 -0.37
N SER A 65 -16.56 -16.15 -1.57
CA SER A 65 -15.64 -15.62 -2.59
C SER A 65 -16.16 -14.27 -3.07
N ILE A 66 -15.33 -13.23 -2.99
CA ILE A 66 -15.69 -11.86 -3.39
C ILE A 66 -14.93 -11.45 -4.64
N GLY A 67 -13.60 -11.50 -4.60
CA GLY A 67 -12.73 -11.03 -5.68
C GLY A 67 -11.27 -10.96 -5.23
N PRO A 68 -10.33 -10.75 -6.16
CA PRO A 68 -8.92 -10.65 -5.84
C PRO A 68 -8.64 -9.39 -5.00
N GLU A 69 -7.87 -9.57 -3.92
CA GLU A 69 -7.34 -8.45 -3.13
C GLU A 69 -8.44 -7.55 -2.51
N VAL A 70 -9.32 -8.17 -1.71
CA VAL A 70 -10.35 -7.44 -0.94
C VAL A 70 -9.74 -6.62 0.19
N ASN A 71 -10.09 -5.33 0.30
CA ASN A 71 -9.57 -4.42 1.32
C ASN A 71 -10.63 -4.04 2.35
N GLY A 72 -11.09 -2.78 2.32
CA GLY A 72 -12.06 -2.24 3.25
C GLY A 72 -13.45 -2.86 3.06
N ILE A 73 -14.19 -2.93 4.17
CA ILE A 73 -15.61 -3.28 4.19
C ILE A 73 -16.35 -2.25 5.06
N ALA A 74 -17.53 -1.85 4.63
CA ALA A 74 -18.46 -1.05 5.42
C ALA A 74 -19.88 -1.61 5.28
N LEU A 75 -20.69 -1.43 6.33
CA LEU A 75 -22.08 -1.87 6.36
C LEU A 75 -23.00 -0.68 6.19
N SER A 76 -24.17 -0.91 5.60
CA SER A 76 -25.30 0.03 5.70
C SER A 76 -25.75 0.17 7.16
N PRO A 77 -26.46 1.27 7.53
CA PRO A 77 -26.92 1.49 8.90
C PRO A 77 -27.75 0.35 9.49
N THR A 78 -28.57 -0.34 8.69
CA THR A 78 -29.31 -1.52 9.18
C THR A 78 -28.45 -2.78 9.30
N GLY A 79 -27.27 -2.81 8.69
CA GLY A 79 -26.39 -3.99 8.62
C GLY A 79 -26.85 -5.05 7.62
N GLU A 80 -27.82 -4.75 6.76
CA GLU A 80 -28.34 -5.69 5.75
C GLU A 80 -27.50 -5.72 4.47
N THR A 81 -26.73 -4.67 4.21
CA THR A 81 -25.89 -4.53 3.01
C THR A 81 -24.43 -4.31 3.40
N ALA A 82 -23.52 -4.97 2.70
CA ALA A 82 -22.08 -4.72 2.79
C ALA A 82 -21.54 -4.15 1.48
N PHE A 83 -20.62 -3.18 1.61
CA PHE A 83 -19.84 -2.60 0.52
C PHE A 83 -18.39 -2.98 0.73
N ILE A 84 -17.76 -3.60 -0.27
CA ILE A 84 -16.40 -4.15 -0.16
C ILE A 84 -15.55 -3.60 -1.30
N ALA A 85 -14.43 -2.97 -0.96
CA ALA A 85 -13.44 -2.52 -1.93
C ALA A 85 -12.59 -3.70 -2.42
N VAL A 86 -12.46 -3.87 -3.74
CA VAL A 86 -11.67 -4.92 -4.39
C VAL A 86 -10.60 -4.23 -5.24
N SER A 87 -9.36 -4.16 -4.74
CA SER A 87 -8.37 -3.23 -5.32
C SER A 87 -7.87 -3.67 -6.69
N SER A 88 -7.67 -4.97 -6.89
CA SER A 88 -7.07 -5.49 -8.12
C SER A 88 -8.03 -5.42 -9.30
N ASP A 89 -9.32 -5.63 -9.08
CA ASP A 89 -10.36 -5.50 -10.12
C ASP A 89 -10.92 -4.07 -10.23
N ALA A 90 -10.41 -3.11 -9.43
CA ALA A 90 -10.84 -1.71 -9.40
C ALA A 90 -12.37 -1.55 -9.25
N GLU A 91 -12.96 -2.26 -8.30
CA GLU A 91 -14.40 -2.29 -8.10
C GLU A 91 -14.83 -2.19 -6.63
N VAL A 92 -16.09 -1.84 -6.44
CA VAL A 92 -16.82 -1.96 -5.17
C VAL A 92 -17.90 -3.01 -5.34
N VAL A 93 -17.84 -4.06 -4.53
CA VAL A 93 -18.83 -5.14 -4.50
C VAL A 93 -19.91 -4.82 -3.47
N ILE A 94 -21.17 -4.93 -3.89
CA ILE A 94 -22.33 -4.79 -3.01
C ILE A 94 -22.92 -6.17 -2.73
N LEU A 95 -23.05 -6.51 -1.46
CA LEU A 95 -23.48 -7.83 -0.98
C LEU A 95 -24.71 -7.68 -0.08
N ASN A 96 -25.78 -8.42 -0.39
CA ASN A 96 -26.90 -8.58 0.54
C ASN A 96 -26.52 -9.59 1.63
N LEU A 97 -26.46 -9.16 2.89
CA LEU A 97 -26.03 -10.00 4.01
C LEU A 97 -27.11 -10.95 4.54
N ARG A 98 -28.37 -10.81 4.10
CA ARG A 98 -29.45 -11.75 4.41
C ARG A 98 -29.43 -12.96 3.49
N THR A 99 -29.16 -12.76 2.20
CA THR A 99 -29.09 -13.84 1.20
C THR A 99 -27.67 -14.32 0.92
N TYR A 100 -26.66 -13.51 1.27
CA TYR A 100 -25.26 -13.65 0.90
C TYR A 100 -25.03 -13.66 -0.62
N GLU A 101 -25.85 -12.92 -1.35
CA GLU A 101 -25.74 -12.76 -2.80
C GLU A 101 -25.13 -11.40 -3.15
N ILE A 102 -24.15 -11.41 -4.05
CA ILE A 102 -23.62 -10.19 -4.65
C ILE A 102 -24.71 -9.60 -5.53
N THR A 103 -25.15 -8.38 -5.22
CA THR A 103 -26.20 -7.69 -5.96
C THR A 103 -25.64 -6.84 -7.09
N GLU A 104 -24.44 -6.28 -6.92
CA GLU A 104 -23.81 -5.40 -7.90
C GLU A 104 -22.29 -5.40 -7.76
N ARG A 105 -21.60 -5.11 -8.86
CA ARG A 105 -20.16 -4.80 -8.92
C ARG A 105 -19.98 -3.47 -9.65
N ILE A 106 -19.60 -2.43 -8.91
CA ILE A 106 -19.46 -1.08 -9.44
C ILE A 106 -17.98 -0.86 -9.78
N ALA A 107 -17.66 -0.69 -11.06
CA ALA A 107 -16.33 -0.26 -11.48
C ALA A 107 -16.04 1.15 -10.97
N VAL A 108 -14.87 1.35 -10.36
CA VAL A 108 -14.37 2.61 -9.82
C VAL A 108 -12.94 2.86 -10.33
N ASP A 109 -12.35 4.00 -9.95
CA ASP A 109 -10.93 4.23 -10.26
C ASP A 109 -10.03 3.16 -9.60
N PRO A 110 -8.82 2.90 -10.12
CA PRO A 110 -7.88 1.93 -9.56
C PRO A 110 -7.61 2.04 -8.05
N GLN A 111 -7.24 0.92 -7.44
CA GLN A 111 -6.89 0.80 -6.02
C GLN A 111 -7.91 1.35 -5.01
N PRO A 112 -9.23 1.02 -5.13
CA PRO A 112 -10.15 1.28 -4.02
C PRO A 112 -9.67 0.56 -2.76
N TYR A 113 -9.66 1.27 -1.63
CA TYR A 113 -8.97 0.80 -0.42
C TYR A 113 -9.81 0.91 0.85
N ALA A 114 -9.91 2.10 1.45
CA ALA A 114 -10.77 2.33 2.61
C ALA A 114 -12.18 2.69 2.14
N ILE A 115 -13.19 2.22 2.88
CA ILE A 115 -14.60 2.44 2.55
C ILE A 115 -15.38 2.75 3.83
N ALA A 116 -16.29 3.71 3.75
CA ALA A 116 -17.18 4.10 4.85
C ALA A 116 -18.55 4.50 4.30
N VAL A 117 -19.59 4.25 5.08
CA VAL A 117 -20.99 4.57 4.74
C VAL A 117 -21.47 5.62 5.74
N THR A 118 -22.18 6.65 5.26
CA THR A 118 -22.83 7.62 6.15
C THR A 118 -23.95 6.96 6.94
N ASN A 119 -24.35 7.57 8.05
CA ASN A 119 -25.51 7.14 8.81
C ASN A 119 -26.18 8.38 9.38
N ASP A 120 -27.35 8.73 8.87
CA ASP A 120 -28.12 9.89 9.32
C ASP A 120 -28.90 9.62 10.63
N GLY A 121 -28.81 8.39 11.15
CA GLY A 121 -29.42 7.94 12.39
C GLY A 121 -30.80 7.33 12.20
N ASP A 122 -31.29 7.19 10.97
CA ASP A 122 -32.53 6.49 10.67
C ASP A 122 -32.29 5.00 10.30
N SER A 123 -33.29 4.33 9.73
CA SER A 123 -33.22 2.91 9.37
C SER A 123 -33.39 2.66 7.87
N ARG A 124 -33.16 3.68 7.03
CA ARG A 124 -33.38 3.65 5.59
C ARG A 124 -32.04 3.68 4.86
N ASP A 125 -31.57 2.49 4.51
CA ASP A 125 -30.35 2.28 3.71
C ASP A 125 -30.37 2.88 2.27
N ASP A 126 -31.36 3.70 1.90
CA ASP A 126 -31.54 4.24 0.56
C ASP A 126 -31.20 5.73 0.40
N ASP A 127 -30.69 6.41 1.42
CA ASP A 127 -30.28 7.82 1.34
C ASP A 127 -28.86 8.12 1.86
N GLU A 128 -28.07 7.08 2.05
CA GLU A 128 -26.69 7.14 2.45
C GLU A 128 -25.74 7.25 1.26
N HIS A 129 -24.55 7.73 1.58
CA HIS A 129 -23.43 7.82 0.68
C HIS A 129 -22.33 6.87 1.13
N VAL A 130 -21.72 6.20 0.15
CA VAL A 130 -20.55 5.36 0.35
C VAL A 130 -19.33 6.08 -0.17
N PHE A 131 -18.37 6.35 0.71
CA PHE A 131 -17.11 7.00 0.37
C PHE A 131 -16.02 5.95 0.26
N VAL A 132 -15.24 6.01 -0.82
CA VAL A 132 -14.19 5.04 -1.13
C VAL A 132 -12.90 5.79 -1.43
N THR A 133 -11.85 5.58 -0.63
CA THR A 133 -10.53 6.14 -0.95
C THR A 133 -9.86 5.32 -2.03
N HIS A 134 -9.11 6.00 -2.88
CA HIS A 134 -8.17 5.35 -3.79
C HIS A 134 -6.77 5.48 -3.21
N PHE A 135 -6.10 4.35 -2.96
CA PHE A 135 -4.89 4.33 -2.14
C PHE A 135 -3.79 5.22 -2.71
N GLN A 136 -3.48 5.08 -4.00
CA GLN A 136 -2.48 5.93 -4.65
C GLN A 136 -3.08 7.15 -5.36
N ALA A 137 -2.24 8.17 -5.53
CA ALA A 137 -2.54 9.40 -6.24
C ALA A 137 -2.51 9.21 -7.77
N PHE A 138 -3.37 9.96 -8.46
CA PHE A 138 -3.53 9.89 -9.91
C PHE A 138 -2.83 11.05 -10.60
N PRO A 139 -2.28 10.83 -11.82
CA PRO A 139 -1.83 11.93 -12.68
C PRO A 139 -2.92 12.99 -12.86
N GLN A 140 -2.54 14.26 -12.73
CA GLN A 140 -3.39 15.36 -13.12
C GLN A 140 -3.34 15.57 -14.64
N PRO A 141 -4.45 15.99 -15.30
CA PRO A 141 -4.49 16.18 -16.75
C PRO A 141 -3.38 17.09 -17.31
N ASP A 142 -2.99 18.12 -16.57
CA ASP A 142 -1.90 19.06 -16.91
C ASP A 142 -0.69 18.93 -15.97
N GLY A 143 -0.67 17.87 -15.16
CA GLY A 143 0.42 17.58 -14.23
C GLY A 143 1.64 17.04 -14.97
N ILE A 144 2.82 17.31 -14.42
CA ILE A 144 4.08 16.73 -14.89
C ILE A 144 4.48 15.68 -13.86
N GLU A 145 4.83 14.47 -14.29
CA GLU A 145 5.37 13.46 -13.39
C GLU A 145 6.65 13.95 -12.71
N ALA A 146 6.91 13.45 -11.50
CA ALA A 146 8.01 13.90 -10.65
C ALA A 146 8.01 15.40 -10.28
N THR A 147 6.82 16.01 -10.18
CA THR A 147 6.64 17.33 -9.55
C THR A 147 5.66 17.28 -8.38
N ASP A 148 5.78 18.24 -7.46
CA ASP A 148 4.95 18.34 -6.24
C ASP A 148 3.45 18.51 -6.53
N ASN A 149 3.12 18.96 -7.72
CA ASN A 149 1.76 19.19 -8.20
C ASN A 149 1.39 18.30 -9.40
N GLY A 150 2.14 17.23 -9.67
CA GLY A 150 1.88 16.34 -10.79
C GLY A 150 0.62 15.48 -10.61
N ARG A 151 0.21 15.26 -9.35
CA ARG A 151 -0.82 14.27 -8.99
C ARG A 151 -1.86 14.78 -7.98
N VAL A 152 -2.96 14.04 -7.84
CA VAL A 152 -4.07 14.30 -6.90
C VAL A 152 -4.54 13.02 -6.24
N GLY A 153 -4.97 13.12 -4.98
CA GLY A 153 -5.75 12.06 -4.35
C GLY A 153 -7.21 12.07 -4.84
N ARG A 154 -7.90 10.93 -4.74
CA ARG A 154 -9.32 10.81 -5.12
C ARG A 154 -10.12 10.03 -4.09
N VAL A 155 -11.37 10.45 -3.91
CA VAL A 155 -12.41 9.70 -3.20
C VAL A 155 -13.63 9.56 -4.10
N THR A 156 -14.03 8.32 -4.37
CA THR A 156 -15.28 8.02 -5.07
C THR A 156 -16.44 8.07 -4.08
N VAL A 157 -17.56 8.67 -4.48
CA VAL A 157 -18.82 8.66 -3.71
C VAL A 157 -19.90 7.91 -4.49
N LEU A 158 -20.49 6.90 -3.85
CA LEU A 158 -21.62 6.13 -4.37
C LEU A 158 -22.91 6.48 -3.64
N GLU A 159 -24.03 6.49 -4.35
CA GLU A 159 -25.37 6.53 -3.77
C GLU A 159 -25.85 5.12 -3.43
N THR A 160 -26.35 4.88 -2.21
CA THR A 160 -26.86 3.55 -1.83
C THR A 160 -28.14 3.19 -2.59
N ALA A 161 -29.06 4.13 -2.80
CA ALA A 161 -30.32 3.88 -3.52
C ALA A 161 -30.12 3.44 -4.97
N SER A 162 -29.31 4.17 -5.74
CA SER A 162 -29.12 3.89 -7.16
C SER A 162 -27.96 2.96 -7.45
N GLN A 163 -27.07 2.74 -6.48
CA GLN A 163 -25.84 1.95 -6.63
C GLN A 163 -24.97 2.47 -7.79
N THR A 164 -24.82 3.79 -7.86
CA THR A 164 -24.04 4.48 -8.89
C THR A 164 -23.10 5.50 -8.26
N ILE A 165 -21.99 5.77 -8.95
CA ILE A 165 -21.11 6.90 -8.62
C ILE A 165 -21.88 8.21 -8.80
N SER A 166 -21.99 9.02 -7.76
CA SER A 166 -22.52 10.39 -7.84
C SER A 166 -21.42 11.44 -7.90
N HIS A 167 -20.29 11.23 -7.21
CA HIS A 167 -19.21 12.21 -7.15
C HIS A 167 -17.82 11.57 -7.20
N GLN A 168 -16.87 12.39 -7.64
CA GLN A 168 -15.43 12.17 -7.55
C GLN A 168 -14.82 13.37 -6.84
N ILE A 169 -14.42 13.19 -5.57
CA ILE A 169 -13.81 14.25 -4.78
C ILE A 169 -12.31 14.25 -5.04
N ILE A 170 -11.80 15.39 -5.50
CA ILE A 170 -10.37 15.58 -5.80
C ILE A 170 -9.67 16.20 -4.59
N LEU A 171 -8.63 15.53 -4.11
CA LEU A 171 -7.77 16.01 -3.03
C LEU A 171 -6.55 16.71 -3.62
N SER A 172 -6.50 18.03 -3.48
CA SER A 172 -5.55 18.86 -4.23
C SER A 172 -4.17 18.93 -3.58
N PRO A 173 -3.08 19.03 -4.38
CA PRO A 173 -1.76 19.34 -3.83
C PRO A 173 -1.73 20.70 -3.12
N ASP A 174 -0.76 20.88 -2.22
CA ASP A 174 -0.41 22.18 -1.63
C ASP A 174 1.13 22.37 -1.60
N SER A 175 1.64 23.28 -0.77
CA SER A 175 3.08 23.51 -0.59
C SER A 175 3.91 22.32 -0.09
N HIS A 176 3.28 21.22 0.32
CA HIS A 176 3.91 19.98 0.80
C HIS A 176 3.60 18.79 -0.13
N GLY A 177 3.41 19.04 -1.43
CA GLY A 177 3.18 17.99 -2.43
C GLY A 177 1.71 17.61 -2.61
N PHE A 178 1.45 16.37 -3.01
CA PHE A 178 0.08 15.85 -3.20
C PHE A 178 -0.30 14.77 -2.16
N PRO A 179 -1.61 14.62 -1.85
CA PRO A 179 -2.10 13.48 -1.07
C PRO A 179 -1.84 12.16 -1.81
N ASN A 180 -1.20 11.20 -1.15
CA ASN A 180 -0.95 9.84 -1.64
C ASN A 180 -1.19 8.83 -0.48
N LEU A 181 -1.21 7.53 -0.75
CA LEU A 181 -1.39 6.47 0.25
C LEU A 181 -2.57 6.73 1.21
N LEU A 182 -3.77 6.94 0.66
CA LEU A 182 -5.00 7.23 1.42
C LEU A 182 -5.48 5.99 2.19
N ALA A 183 -4.93 5.79 3.39
CA ALA A 183 -4.99 4.51 4.11
C ALA A 183 -6.30 4.25 4.87
N GLY A 184 -6.80 5.22 5.62
CA GLY A 184 -7.98 5.09 6.47
C GLY A 184 -9.12 6.00 6.04
N LEU A 185 -10.33 5.71 6.49
CA LEU A 185 -11.49 6.58 6.29
C LEU A 185 -12.45 6.43 7.46
N THR A 186 -12.60 7.50 8.25
CA THR A 186 -13.55 7.53 9.37
C THR A 186 -14.55 8.66 9.14
N ILE A 187 -15.85 8.33 9.17
CA ILE A 187 -16.93 9.32 9.16
C ILE A 187 -17.34 9.61 10.60
N HIS A 188 -17.45 10.89 10.93
CA HIS A 188 -18.02 11.36 12.19
C HIS A 188 -18.80 12.64 11.93
N GLU A 189 -20.09 12.63 12.28
CA GLU A 189 -21.03 13.70 11.94
C GLU A 189 -20.97 14.04 10.44
N ASN A 190 -20.83 15.32 10.08
CA ASN A 190 -20.76 15.81 8.70
C ASN A 190 -19.32 15.81 8.13
N GLN A 191 -18.40 15.03 8.70
CA GLN A 191 -17.00 15.03 8.26
C GLN A 191 -16.46 13.63 8.04
N ALA A 192 -15.56 13.50 7.06
CA ALA A 192 -14.72 12.31 6.92
C ALA A 192 -13.24 12.67 7.11
N TRP A 193 -12.50 11.80 7.78
CA TRP A 193 -11.09 11.97 8.13
C TRP A 193 -10.26 10.88 7.47
N ILE A 194 -9.26 11.29 6.68
CA ILE A 194 -8.45 10.41 5.82
C ILE A 194 -6.97 10.59 6.18
N PRO A 195 -6.41 9.73 7.04
CA PRO A 195 -4.97 9.66 7.26
C PRO A 195 -4.27 9.16 6.01
N HIS A 196 -3.13 9.76 5.69
CA HIS A 196 -2.41 9.44 4.46
C HIS A 196 -0.95 9.91 4.50
N VAL A 197 -0.16 9.43 3.53
CA VAL A 197 1.23 9.85 3.33
C VAL A 197 1.34 10.70 2.08
N ARG A 198 1.72 11.96 2.23
CA ARG A 198 1.92 12.86 1.11
C ARG A 198 3.26 12.63 0.44
N ALA A 199 3.32 12.94 -0.85
CA ALA A 199 4.53 12.90 -1.64
C ALA A 199 4.79 14.27 -2.29
N ALA A 200 6.01 14.75 -2.13
CA ALA A 200 6.56 15.94 -2.78
C ALA A 200 7.84 15.51 -3.53
N PRO A 201 7.70 15.10 -4.80
CA PRO A 201 8.79 14.52 -5.57
C PRO A 201 9.86 15.49 -6.03
N ASP A 202 9.61 16.80 -6.05
CA ASP A 202 10.58 17.79 -6.54
C ASP A 202 11.80 17.91 -5.61
N LEU A 203 12.94 18.25 -6.19
CA LEU A 203 14.16 18.55 -5.43
C LEU A 203 14.06 19.93 -4.72
N PRO A 204 14.66 20.09 -3.53
CA PRO A 204 15.53 19.13 -2.85
C PRO A 204 14.76 18.14 -1.97
N ASN A 205 15.10 16.86 -2.09
CA ASN A 205 14.59 15.84 -1.18
C ASN A 205 15.20 16.05 0.22
N ASN A 206 14.38 16.14 1.26
CA ASN A 206 14.83 16.28 2.64
C ASN A 206 13.77 15.82 3.65
N LEU A 207 14.24 15.65 4.89
CA LEU A 207 13.48 15.16 6.05
C LEU A 207 12.15 15.89 6.31
N THR A 208 12.02 17.12 5.83
CA THR A 208 10.92 18.04 6.14
C THR A 208 10.13 18.47 4.92
N THR A 209 10.41 17.94 3.72
CA THR A 209 9.68 18.31 2.49
C THR A 209 9.30 17.17 1.56
N THR A 210 9.72 15.93 1.78
CA THR A 210 9.57 14.86 0.75
C THR A 210 8.42 13.91 1.01
N VAL A 211 8.37 13.30 2.21
CA VAL A 211 7.33 12.36 2.63
C VAL A 211 6.72 12.88 3.92
N PHE A 212 5.40 12.95 3.99
CA PHE A 212 4.73 13.55 5.15
C PHE A 212 3.46 12.84 5.59
N ALA A 213 3.35 12.59 6.88
CA ALA A 213 2.10 12.18 7.50
C ALA A 213 1.11 13.35 7.55
N ALA A 214 -0.11 13.12 7.10
CA ALA A 214 -1.18 14.12 7.12
C ALA A 214 -2.57 13.49 7.29
N VAL A 215 -3.55 14.33 7.60
CA VAL A 215 -4.97 13.97 7.61
C VAL A 215 -5.75 14.95 6.73
N VAL A 216 -6.38 14.43 5.69
CA VAL A 216 -7.37 15.15 4.88
C VAL A 216 -8.71 15.12 5.60
N VAL A 217 -9.47 16.20 5.47
CA VAL A 217 -10.84 16.31 6.00
C VAL A 217 -11.79 16.63 4.87
N LEU A 218 -12.85 15.85 4.74
CA LEU A 218 -13.97 16.12 3.83
C LEU A 218 -15.12 16.78 4.60
N ASP A 219 -15.84 17.66 3.91
CA ASP A 219 -17.14 18.18 4.31
C ASP A 219 -18.21 17.43 3.50
N LEU A 220 -19.06 16.67 4.19
CA LEU A 220 -19.98 15.74 3.53
C LEU A 220 -21.21 16.46 2.96
N ASP A 221 -21.65 17.56 3.56
CA ASP A 221 -22.68 18.43 2.99
C ASP A 221 -22.23 19.06 1.66
N LEU A 222 -20.95 19.42 1.57
CA LEU A 222 -20.36 20.02 0.36
C LEU A 222 -19.86 18.99 -0.65
N MET A 223 -19.75 17.71 -0.26
CA MET A 223 -19.11 16.65 -1.05
C MET A 223 -17.74 17.08 -1.57
N ALA A 224 -16.93 17.67 -0.71
CA ALA A 224 -15.65 18.28 -1.09
C ALA A 224 -14.61 18.17 0.03
N GLU A 225 -13.33 18.28 -0.35
CA GLU A 225 -12.27 18.53 0.63
C GLU A 225 -12.51 19.87 1.35
N ALA A 226 -12.16 19.93 2.64
CA ALA A 226 -12.08 21.15 3.44
C ALA A 226 -10.59 21.48 3.74
N PRO A 227 -9.84 22.14 2.80
CA PRO A 227 -8.38 22.27 2.91
C PRO A 227 -7.92 23.02 4.16
N ALA A 228 -8.74 23.97 4.66
CA ALA A 228 -8.44 24.72 5.87
C ALA A 228 -8.43 23.87 7.16
N LYS A 229 -9.00 22.65 7.11
CA LYS A 229 -9.04 21.70 8.24
C LYS A 229 -7.99 20.59 8.12
N ARG A 230 -7.17 20.60 7.08
CA ARG A 230 -6.12 19.60 6.84
C ARG A 230 -5.10 19.63 7.99
N LEU A 231 -4.70 18.47 8.47
CA LEU A 231 -3.66 18.34 9.50
C LEU A 231 -2.36 17.88 8.87
N LEU A 232 -1.27 18.62 9.11
CA LEU A 232 0.08 18.31 8.63
C LEU A 232 0.92 17.83 9.82
N LEU A 233 0.88 16.53 10.12
CA LEU A 233 1.35 15.97 11.40
C LEU A 233 2.87 16.11 11.61
N ASN A 234 3.62 16.33 10.53
CA ASN A 234 5.07 16.50 10.56
C ASN A 234 5.53 17.96 10.60
N ASP A 235 4.60 18.90 10.57
CA ASP A 235 4.89 20.33 10.63
C ASP A 235 5.52 20.67 12.00
N GLN A 236 6.83 20.99 11.99
CA GLN A 236 7.59 21.29 13.19
C GLN A 236 7.07 22.51 13.93
N ASP A 237 6.42 23.44 13.22
CA ASP A 237 5.88 24.67 13.83
C ASP A 237 4.57 24.39 14.59
N ILE A 238 3.86 23.30 14.26
CA ILE A 238 2.53 22.99 14.82
C ILE A 238 2.54 21.74 15.72
N PHE A 239 3.19 20.66 15.29
CA PHE A 239 3.18 19.34 15.94
C PHE A 239 4.56 18.90 16.47
N GLY A 240 5.62 19.65 16.15
CA GLY A 240 6.89 19.64 16.87
C GLY A 240 7.84 18.47 16.63
N SER A 241 7.41 17.29 16.16
CA SER A 241 8.31 16.17 15.80
C SER A 241 7.74 15.36 14.64
N PRO A 242 8.57 14.91 13.67
CA PRO A 242 8.06 14.13 12.55
C PRO A 242 7.51 12.78 13.03
N VAL A 243 6.41 12.39 12.44
CA VAL A 243 5.75 11.09 12.58
C VAL A 243 5.54 10.47 11.20
N ASN A 244 5.15 9.21 11.14
CA ASN A 244 5.22 8.45 9.90
C ASN A 244 4.14 7.35 9.79
N ASP A 245 3.73 7.11 8.55
CA ASP A 245 2.74 6.13 8.11
C ASP A 245 1.42 6.14 8.92
N PRO A 246 0.64 7.24 8.88
CA PRO A 246 -0.67 7.28 9.53
C PRO A 246 -1.66 6.33 8.85
N LEU A 247 -2.28 5.43 9.62
CA LEU A 247 -3.21 4.42 9.09
C LEU A 247 -4.67 4.63 9.51
N ALA A 248 -4.92 5.28 10.65
CA ALA A 248 -6.27 5.58 11.13
C ALA A 248 -6.31 6.96 11.78
N ALA A 249 -7.40 7.70 11.56
CA ALA A 249 -7.71 8.94 12.25
C ALA A 249 -9.12 8.82 12.83
N ILE A 250 -9.25 8.84 14.16
CA ILE A 250 -10.49 8.57 14.86
C ILE A 250 -10.88 9.82 15.67
N PRO A 251 -11.93 10.55 15.27
CA PRO A 251 -12.46 11.64 16.07
C PRO A 251 -12.96 11.11 17.41
N ALA A 252 -12.61 11.81 18.48
CA ALA A 252 -13.14 11.52 19.80
C ALA A 252 -14.62 11.94 19.86
N PRO A 253 -15.47 11.23 20.63
CA PRO A 253 -16.88 11.58 20.78
C PRO A 253 -17.15 12.96 21.40
N ASP A 254 -16.12 13.62 21.94
CA ASP A 254 -16.23 14.99 22.46
C ASP A 254 -16.20 16.07 21.36
N GLY A 255 -15.92 15.69 20.11
CA GLY A 255 -15.77 16.60 18.95
C GLY A 255 -14.57 17.55 19.05
N GLN A 256 -13.69 17.34 20.02
CA GLN A 256 -12.56 18.22 20.33
C GLN A 256 -11.23 17.56 20.12
N HIS A 257 -11.14 16.23 20.21
CA HIS A 257 -9.89 15.51 19.98
C HIS A 257 -9.94 14.62 18.73
N LEU A 258 -8.78 14.44 18.12
CA LEU A 258 -8.54 13.43 17.09
C LEU A 258 -7.41 12.51 17.55
N TYR A 259 -7.63 11.20 17.41
CA TYR A 259 -6.61 10.18 17.64
C TYR A 259 -6.07 9.69 16.31
N VAL A 260 -4.79 9.95 16.03
CA VAL A 260 -4.13 9.50 14.80
C VAL A 260 -3.17 8.35 15.11
N ILE A 261 -3.35 7.23 14.42
CA ILE A 261 -2.52 6.03 14.56
C ILE A 261 -1.38 6.07 13.56
N LEU A 262 -0.15 6.09 14.06
CA LEU A 262 1.07 6.30 13.28
C LEU A 262 1.92 5.04 13.30
N ALA A 263 1.79 4.24 12.25
CA ALA A 263 2.31 2.89 12.18
C ALA A 263 3.84 2.84 12.12
N GLY A 264 4.46 3.79 11.40
CA GLY A 264 5.91 3.92 11.31
C GLY A 264 6.54 4.46 12.59
N SER A 265 5.74 5.16 13.41
CA SER A 265 6.17 5.84 14.64
C SER A 265 5.87 5.08 15.94
N ASP A 266 5.22 3.91 15.86
CA ASP A 266 4.84 3.09 17.03
C ASP A 266 4.02 3.86 18.10
N LEU A 267 3.16 4.81 17.69
CA LEU A 267 2.41 5.67 18.63
C LEU A 267 1.01 6.08 18.15
N VAL A 268 0.23 6.62 19.08
CA VAL A 268 -0.97 7.42 18.82
C VAL A 268 -0.67 8.89 19.08
N GLU A 269 -0.95 9.74 18.11
CA GLU A 269 -0.95 11.19 18.27
C GLU A 269 -2.35 11.68 18.65
N VAL A 270 -2.43 12.45 19.73
CA VAL A 270 -3.66 13.09 20.20
C VAL A 270 -3.61 14.56 19.81
N VAL A 271 -4.53 14.98 18.95
CA VAL A 271 -4.62 16.34 18.41
C VAL A 271 -5.87 17.01 18.96
N ASP A 272 -5.73 18.23 19.50
CA ASP A 272 -6.85 19.13 19.77
C ASP A 272 -7.30 19.75 18.44
N ILE A 273 -8.55 19.52 18.08
CA ILE A 273 -9.23 20.01 16.87
C ILE A 273 -10.40 20.95 17.19
N ALA A 274 -10.56 21.37 18.45
CA ALA A 274 -11.66 22.25 18.88
C ALA A 274 -11.66 23.59 18.12
N ASN A 275 -10.47 24.10 17.78
CA ASN A 275 -10.31 25.17 16.80
C ASN A 275 -9.75 24.60 15.48
N PRO A 276 -10.58 24.39 14.46
CA PRO A 276 -10.12 23.80 13.20
C PRO A 276 -9.08 24.64 12.45
N ASN A 277 -8.98 25.95 12.75
CA ASN A 277 -7.97 26.81 12.14
C ASN A 277 -6.62 26.77 12.87
N GLN A 278 -6.56 26.12 14.03
CA GLN A 278 -5.36 26.03 14.85
C GLN A 278 -5.35 24.71 15.61
N PRO A 279 -5.28 23.57 14.92
CA PRO A 279 -5.10 22.29 15.57
C PRO A 279 -3.77 22.27 16.33
N GLN A 280 -3.71 21.54 17.44
CA GLN A 280 -2.52 21.48 18.30
C GLN A 280 -2.25 20.05 18.77
N LEU A 281 -0.97 19.65 18.77
CA LEU A 281 -0.55 18.44 19.45
C LEU A 281 -0.87 18.54 20.95
N THR A 282 -1.68 17.62 21.44
CA THR A 282 -1.93 17.46 22.89
C THR A 282 -0.93 16.50 23.50
N LYS A 283 -0.75 15.31 22.91
CA LYS A 283 0.09 14.25 23.48
C LYS A 283 0.44 13.15 22.48
N PHE A 284 1.62 12.57 22.63
CA PHE A 284 1.94 11.25 22.06
C PHE A 284 1.73 10.14 23.10
N LEU A 285 0.99 9.10 22.72
CA LEU A 285 0.80 7.89 23.51
C LEU A 285 1.56 6.74 22.85
N PRO A 286 2.64 6.22 23.47
CA PRO A 286 3.41 5.13 22.88
C PRO A 286 2.57 3.85 22.81
N THR A 287 2.82 3.04 21.79
CA THR A 287 2.15 1.76 21.57
C THR A 287 3.18 0.64 21.39
N GLY A 288 2.72 -0.55 21.05
CA GLY A 288 3.58 -1.58 20.49
C GLY A 288 3.98 -1.27 19.04
N LYS A 289 4.52 -2.27 18.34
CA LYS A 289 5.08 -2.12 17.00
C LYS A 289 4.02 -2.12 15.91
N ASN A 290 4.11 -1.16 15.00
CA ASN A 290 3.23 -0.97 13.85
C ASN A 290 1.75 -0.95 14.25
N PRO A 291 1.31 0.07 15.03
CA PRO A 291 -0.10 0.22 15.36
C PRO A 291 -0.92 0.49 14.09
N ARG A 292 -2.11 -0.08 13.97
CA ARG A 292 -2.93 0.06 12.74
C ARG A 292 -4.28 0.76 12.94
N GLY A 293 -5.11 0.24 13.83
CA GLY A 293 -6.45 0.78 14.11
C GLY A 293 -6.68 0.99 15.59
N LEU A 294 -7.66 1.83 15.92
CA LEU A 294 -8.13 2.13 17.27
C LEU A 294 -9.63 1.89 17.35
N ALA A 295 -10.04 1.07 18.30
CA ALA A 295 -11.44 0.95 18.71
C ALA A 295 -11.67 1.71 20.01
N LEU A 296 -12.78 2.44 20.08
CA LEU A 296 -13.24 3.09 21.31
C LEU A 296 -14.25 2.20 22.02
N ASN A 297 -14.23 2.22 23.35
CA ASN A 297 -15.37 1.71 24.12
C ASN A 297 -16.59 2.66 23.94
N PRO A 298 -17.82 2.22 24.30
CA PRO A 298 -19.03 3.00 24.01
C PRO A 298 -19.09 4.41 24.62
N ASP A 299 -18.40 4.67 25.73
CA ASP A 299 -18.33 6.00 26.34
C ASP A 299 -17.17 6.87 25.83
N GLY A 300 -16.33 6.33 24.94
CA GLY A 300 -15.19 7.03 24.33
C GLY A 300 -13.98 7.22 25.25
N ARG A 301 -14.01 6.75 26.50
CA ARG A 301 -12.96 7.01 27.50
C ARG A 301 -11.83 6.00 27.48
N ARG A 302 -11.99 4.86 26.79
CA ARG A 302 -10.98 3.81 26.65
C ARG A 302 -10.75 3.48 25.19
N GLY A 303 -9.48 3.43 24.80
CA GLY A 303 -9.04 3.05 23.46
C GLY A 303 -8.34 1.70 23.44
N TYR A 304 -8.47 0.96 22.35
CA TYR A 304 -7.76 -0.30 22.08
C TYR A 304 -7.05 -0.21 20.74
N VAL A 305 -5.72 -0.18 20.76
CA VAL A 305 -4.87 -0.06 19.57
C VAL A 305 -4.27 -1.40 19.23
N LEU A 306 -4.52 -1.91 18.02
CA LEU A 306 -3.89 -3.14 17.54
C LEU A 306 -2.43 -2.87 17.12
N ASN A 307 -1.49 -3.50 17.80
CA ASN A 307 -0.06 -3.48 17.47
C ASN A 307 0.26 -4.70 16.61
N TYR A 308 0.25 -4.51 15.29
CA TYR A 308 0.34 -5.62 14.35
C TYR A 308 1.62 -6.43 14.54
N LEU A 309 2.77 -5.79 14.70
CA LEU A 309 4.07 -6.48 14.78
C LEU A 309 4.48 -6.86 16.21
N SER A 310 3.88 -6.24 17.24
CA SER A 310 4.04 -6.69 18.63
C SER A 310 3.10 -7.84 19.01
N ARG A 311 2.15 -8.21 18.14
CA ARG A 311 1.13 -9.24 18.40
C ARG A 311 0.33 -8.95 19.67
N SER A 312 -0.04 -7.69 19.86
CA SER A 312 -0.71 -7.22 21.07
C SER A 312 -1.71 -6.11 20.82
N ILE A 313 -2.49 -5.77 21.85
CA ILE A 313 -3.34 -4.59 21.89
C ILE A 313 -2.86 -3.67 23.01
N THR A 314 -2.52 -2.42 22.68
CA THR A 314 -2.29 -1.37 23.68
C THR A 314 -3.64 -0.80 24.13
N VAL A 315 -3.86 -0.76 25.44
CA VAL A 315 -5.08 -0.19 26.05
C VAL A 315 -4.77 1.22 26.54
N LEU A 316 -5.60 2.18 26.16
CA LEU A 316 -5.45 3.60 26.46
C LEU A 316 -6.58 4.07 27.39
N ASP A 317 -6.22 4.83 28.41
CA ASP A 317 -7.13 5.72 29.13
C ASP A 317 -7.11 7.06 28.40
N LEU A 318 -8.20 7.38 27.71
CA LEU A 318 -8.33 8.56 26.86
C LEU A 318 -8.81 9.79 27.64
N GLU A 319 -9.29 9.62 28.87
CA GLU A 319 -9.62 10.75 29.75
C GLU A 319 -8.35 11.33 30.37
N ASN A 320 -7.44 10.46 30.83
CA ASN A 320 -6.16 10.88 31.42
C ASN A 320 -5.01 10.89 30.39
N LEU A 321 -5.31 10.54 29.14
CA LEU A 321 -4.37 10.40 28.02
C LEU A 321 -3.14 9.58 28.42
N MET A 322 -3.32 8.32 28.81
CA MET A 322 -2.21 7.47 29.23
C MET A 322 -2.38 6.02 28.80
N VAL A 323 -1.25 5.33 28.63
CA VAL A 323 -1.22 3.89 28.37
C VAL A 323 -1.50 3.14 29.66
N MET A 324 -2.47 2.23 29.65
CA MET A 324 -2.86 1.43 30.80
C MET A 324 -2.08 0.11 30.87
N THR A 325 -2.17 -0.68 29.81
CA THR A 325 -1.62 -2.03 29.72
C THR A 325 -1.51 -2.48 28.27
N GLU A 326 -0.89 -3.63 28.05
CA GLU A 326 -0.81 -4.30 26.76
C GLU A 326 -1.30 -5.75 26.90
N ILE A 327 -2.15 -6.18 25.97
CA ILE A 327 -2.77 -7.50 25.95
C ILE A 327 -2.18 -8.31 24.80
N PRO A 328 -1.47 -9.44 25.03
CA PRO A 328 -1.05 -10.33 23.95
C PRO A 328 -2.26 -10.90 23.21
N VAL A 329 -2.24 -10.84 21.87
CA VAL A 329 -3.38 -11.30 21.05
C VAL A 329 -3.11 -12.58 20.28
N THR A 330 -1.89 -12.85 19.84
CA THR A 330 -1.51 -14.07 19.11
C THR A 330 -0.03 -14.39 19.33
N ASP A 331 0.39 -15.59 18.94
CA ASP A 331 1.79 -15.99 18.91
C ASP A 331 2.43 -15.59 17.58
N GLU A 332 3.74 -15.30 17.59
CA GLU A 332 4.47 -15.01 16.34
C GLU A 332 4.61 -16.28 15.48
N THR A 333 4.17 -16.19 14.23
CA THR A 333 4.17 -17.30 13.26
C THR A 333 5.30 -17.20 12.24
N LEU A 334 5.87 -16.02 12.02
CA LEU A 334 6.96 -15.81 11.08
C LEU A 334 8.29 -16.33 11.65
N ALA A 335 9.17 -16.76 10.74
CA ALA A 335 10.55 -17.09 11.13
C ALA A 335 11.23 -15.86 11.77
N PRO A 336 12.10 -16.05 12.78
CA PRO A 336 12.66 -14.93 13.55
C PRO A 336 13.32 -13.83 12.70
N ASP A 337 14.06 -14.20 11.65
CA ASP A 337 14.73 -13.23 10.78
C ASP A 337 13.73 -12.50 9.85
N ILE A 338 12.69 -13.19 9.38
CA ILE A 338 11.61 -12.57 8.58
C ILE A 338 10.84 -11.57 9.43
N TRP A 339 10.48 -11.93 10.67
CA TRP A 339 9.81 -11.01 11.59
C TRP A 339 10.70 -9.81 11.92
N ARG A 340 11.99 -10.04 12.21
CA ARG A 340 12.96 -8.97 12.50
C ARG A 340 13.08 -8.01 11.31
N GLY A 341 13.23 -8.52 10.09
CA GLY A 341 13.26 -7.72 8.88
C GLY A 341 11.99 -6.92 8.66
N LYS A 342 10.81 -7.55 8.85
CA LYS A 342 9.51 -6.89 8.77
C LYS A 342 9.35 -5.75 9.78
N VAL A 343 9.82 -5.95 11.01
CA VAL A 343 9.86 -4.89 12.03
C VAL A 343 10.75 -3.74 11.60
N LEU A 344 11.96 -4.02 11.09
CA LEU A 344 12.84 -2.96 10.60
C LEU A 344 12.22 -2.21 9.42
N PHE A 345 11.65 -2.93 8.46
CA PHE A 345 11.03 -2.35 7.26
C PHE A 345 9.93 -1.32 7.55
N ASN A 346 9.15 -1.55 8.61
CA ASN A 346 8.03 -0.70 9.01
C ASN A 346 8.38 0.34 10.09
N ASN A 347 9.66 0.55 10.40
CA ASN A 347 10.06 1.36 11.56
C ASN A 347 10.80 2.63 11.16
N ALA A 348 10.19 3.79 11.41
CA ALA A 348 10.82 5.09 11.20
C ALA A 348 11.61 5.57 12.43
N VAL A 349 11.29 5.08 13.63
CA VAL A 349 11.86 5.60 14.89
C VAL A 349 13.30 5.15 15.16
N ASN A 350 13.78 4.09 14.50
CA ASN A 350 15.12 3.58 14.67
C ASN A 350 16.14 4.49 13.95
N PRO A 351 17.07 5.14 14.67
CA PRO A 351 18.01 6.08 14.06
C PRO A 351 19.00 5.40 13.11
N LYS A 352 19.13 4.07 13.14
CA LYS A 352 19.87 3.34 12.10
C LYS A 352 19.20 3.43 10.74
N LEU A 353 17.87 3.43 10.71
CA LEU A 353 17.07 3.43 9.49
C LEU A 353 16.78 4.86 9.04
N SER A 354 16.32 5.71 9.94
CA SER A 354 15.75 7.00 9.58
C SER A 354 16.04 8.08 10.61
N GLN A 355 16.42 9.26 10.14
CA GLN A 355 16.71 10.39 11.02
C GLN A 355 15.42 11.10 11.45
N GLY A 356 15.04 10.96 12.73
CA GLY A 356 13.93 11.74 13.30
C GLY A 356 12.54 11.25 12.89
N SER A 357 12.39 9.95 12.58
CA SER A 357 11.09 9.31 12.34
C SER A 357 10.33 9.80 11.12
N TRP A 358 11.00 10.39 10.13
CA TRP A 358 10.33 11.03 8.99
C TRP A 358 9.88 10.04 7.90
N ILE A 359 10.62 8.94 7.71
CA ILE A 359 10.36 7.91 6.68
C ILE A 359 10.64 6.50 7.20
N SER A 360 9.93 5.51 6.66
CA SER A 360 10.24 4.08 6.77
C SER A 360 10.35 3.47 5.36
N CYS A 361 10.84 2.23 5.23
CA CYS A 361 10.78 1.54 3.91
C CYS A 361 9.33 1.39 3.44
N ALA A 362 8.39 1.18 4.36
CA ALA A 362 6.96 1.04 4.05
C ALA A 362 6.31 2.34 3.55
N SER A 363 6.92 3.52 3.79
CA SER A 363 6.41 4.79 3.26
C SER A 363 6.49 4.87 1.73
N CYS A 364 7.50 4.22 1.12
CA CYS A 364 7.62 4.11 -0.34
C CYS A 364 7.17 2.72 -0.84
N HIS A 365 7.27 1.69 0.01
CA HIS A 365 6.90 0.32 -0.33
C HIS A 365 5.78 -0.23 0.57
N PRO A 366 4.57 0.36 0.54
CA PRO A 366 3.46 -0.09 1.37
C PRO A 366 3.11 -1.55 1.04
N ASP A 367 3.11 -2.42 2.06
CA ASP A 367 2.98 -3.88 1.93
C ASP A 367 3.95 -4.52 0.90
N GLY A 368 5.12 -3.89 0.69
CA GLY A 368 6.10 -4.33 -0.31
C GLY A 368 5.78 -3.96 -1.75
N GLY A 369 4.72 -3.19 -2.00
CA GLY A 369 4.39 -2.63 -3.30
C GLY A 369 5.22 -1.39 -3.65
N SER A 370 4.63 -0.54 -4.47
CA SER A 370 5.13 0.79 -4.82
C SER A 370 4.19 1.85 -4.23
N ASP A 371 4.71 3.04 -3.95
CA ASP A 371 3.91 4.22 -3.62
C ASP A 371 3.26 4.85 -4.87
N GLY A 372 3.58 4.34 -6.06
CA GLY A 372 3.11 4.84 -7.35
C GLY A 372 3.69 6.19 -7.73
N VAL A 373 4.74 6.65 -7.04
CA VAL A 373 5.34 7.98 -7.22
C VAL A 373 6.59 7.88 -8.09
N THR A 374 6.68 8.79 -9.06
CA THR A 374 7.93 9.10 -9.75
C THR A 374 8.68 10.17 -8.95
N TRP A 375 9.81 9.83 -8.35
CA TRP A 375 10.65 10.71 -7.54
C TRP A 375 11.71 11.41 -8.38
N MET A 376 11.94 12.71 -8.16
CA MET A 376 13.07 13.40 -8.81
C MET A 376 14.35 13.18 -7.99
N PHE A 377 15.36 12.59 -8.63
CA PHE A 377 16.70 12.45 -8.07
C PHE A 377 17.73 13.22 -8.91
N PRO A 378 18.97 13.42 -8.42
CA PRO A 378 20.03 14.07 -9.19
C PRO A 378 20.32 13.38 -10.54
N ASP A 379 20.07 12.07 -10.64
CA ASP A 379 20.21 11.25 -11.84
C ASP A 379 18.93 11.18 -12.70
N GLY A 380 17.88 11.92 -12.35
CA GLY A 380 16.62 12.00 -13.10
C GLY A 380 15.42 11.42 -12.36
N PRO A 381 14.23 11.43 -13.00
CA PRO A 381 13.02 10.83 -12.46
C PRO A 381 13.15 9.30 -12.35
N ARG A 382 12.78 8.76 -11.18
CA ARG A 382 12.72 7.33 -10.90
C ARG A 382 11.45 6.96 -10.14
N GLN A 383 10.75 5.95 -10.62
CA GLN A 383 9.67 5.33 -9.87
C GLN A 383 10.21 4.44 -8.77
N THR A 384 9.47 4.37 -7.67
CA THR A 384 9.66 3.34 -6.66
C THR A 384 9.32 1.97 -7.26
N PRO A 385 10.26 1.01 -7.39
CA PRO A 385 9.95 -0.32 -7.88
C PRO A 385 9.16 -1.12 -6.82
N PRO A 386 8.22 -2.01 -7.19
CA PRO A 386 7.64 -2.95 -6.24
C PRO A 386 8.71 -3.95 -5.76
N LEU A 387 8.54 -4.47 -4.53
CA LEU A 387 9.42 -5.49 -3.94
C LEU A 387 8.83 -6.90 -4.03
N TRP A 388 7.66 -7.06 -4.65
CA TRP A 388 7.05 -8.35 -4.92
C TRP A 388 7.96 -9.22 -5.78
N ASN A 389 8.02 -10.52 -5.48
CA ASN A 389 8.81 -11.51 -6.21
C ASN A 389 10.32 -11.23 -6.31
N THR A 390 10.86 -10.26 -5.56
CA THR A 390 12.28 -9.92 -5.57
C THR A 390 13.21 -11.07 -5.17
N GLY A 391 12.74 -12.07 -4.43
CA GLY A 391 13.51 -13.31 -4.21
C GLY A 391 13.72 -14.17 -5.46
N GLN A 392 12.94 -13.92 -6.53
CA GLN A 392 12.99 -14.62 -7.82
C GLN A 392 13.49 -13.73 -8.94
N THR A 393 13.27 -12.42 -8.83
CA THR A 393 13.61 -11.42 -9.84
C THR A 393 14.68 -10.48 -9.31
N GLY A 394 15.83 -10.47 -9.96
CA GLY A 394 16.92 -9.53 -9.73
C GLY A 394 17.56 -9.17 -11.06
N PRO A 395 18.38 -8.12 -11.10
CA PRO A 395 18.87 -7.27 -10.00
C PRO A 395 17.83 -6.29 -9.42
N TRP A 396 18.14 -5.68 -8.27
CA TRP A 396 17.17 -4.97 -7.41
C TRP A 396 17.20 -3.44 -7.54
N HIS A 397 17.39 -2.92 -8.74
CA HIS A 397 17.28 -1.49 -9.03
C HIS A 397 17.14 -1.28 -10.54
N TRP A 398 16.51 -0.18 -10.97
CA TRP A 398 16.32 0.11 -12.40
C TRP A 398 17.63 0.02 -13.20
N SER A 399 18.73 0.57 -12.66
CA SER A 399 20.06 0.54 -13.32
C SER A 399 20.85 -0.77 -13.14
N ALA A 400 20.25 -1.82 -12.57
CA ALA A 400 20.95 -3.08 -12.26
C ALA A 400 22.17 -2.92 -11.34
N ALA A 401 22.21 -1.88 -10.51
CA ALA A 401 23.36 -1.55 -9.69
C ALA A 401 23.35 -2.18 -8.29
N LEU A 402 22.21 -2.69 -7.83
CA LEU A 402 22.08 -3.43 -6.58
C LEU A 402 22.08 -4.94 -6.91
N ASP A 403 23.20 -5.59 -6.63
CA ASP A 403 23.47 -6.99 -6.94
C ASP A 403 23.13 -7.95 -5.79
N GLU A 404 22.77 -7.40 -4.62
CA GLU A 404 22.16 -8.15 -3.52
C GLU A 404 21.10 -7.33 -2.78
N PRO A 405 20.09 -7.97 -2.15
CA PRO A 405 19.06 -7.25 -1.40
C PRO A 405 19.63 -6.52 -0.17
N GLN A 406 20.84 -6.84 0.28
CA GLN A 406 21.53 -6.12 1.35
C GLN A 406 22.07 -4.75 0.91
N ASP A 407 22.16 -4.45 -0.38
CA ASP A 407 22.60 -3.13 -0.86
C ASP A 407 21.57 -2.01 -0.58
N VAL A 408 20.39 -2.36 -0.06
CA VAL A 408 19.45 -1.39 0.52
C VAL A 408 20.06 -0.57 1.66
N GLU A 409 21.21 -0.98 2.21
CA GLU A 409 22.02 -0.18 3.13
C GLU A 409 22.34 1.21 2.56
N GLU A 410 22.60 1.32 1.25
CA GLU A 410 22.83 2.60 0.59
C GLU A 410 21.58 3.49 0.67
N THR A 411 20.40 2.91 0.43
CA THR A 411 19.12 3.62 0.53
C THR A 411 18.89 4.13 1.95
N VAL A 412 19.20 3.32 2.97
CA VAL A 412 19.12 3.71 4.38
C VAL A 412 20.00 4.93 4.66
N GLN A 413 21.26 4.92 4.20
CA GLN A 413 22.22 5.98 4.53
C GLN A 413 22.00 7.26 3.70
N ILE A 414 21.71 7.13 2.40
CA ILE A 414 21.64 8.26 1.47
C ILE A 414 20.25 8.87 1.42
N ILE A 415 19.20 8.05 1.27
CA ILE A 415 17.84 8.54 1.06
C ILE A 415 17.16 8.76 2.42
N GLN A 416 17.19 7.79 3.33
CA GLN A 416 16.52 7.91 4.63
C GLN A 416 17.32 8.70 5.68
N HIS A 417 18.58 9.00 5.38
CA HIS A 417 19.55 9.65 6.29
C HIS A 417 19.77 8.89 7.61
N GLY A 418 19.59 7.56 7.60
CA GLY A 418 19.88 6.70 8.73
C GLY A 418 21.37 6.54 9.00
N LEU A 419 21.71 6.05 10.20
CA LEU A 419 23.09 5.72 10.57
C LEU A 419 23.63 4.44 9.92
N GLY A 420 22.78 3.63 9.27
CA GLY A 420 23.13 2.34 8.68
C GLY A 420 22.84 1.14 9.59
N LEU A 421 22.43 0.00 8.99
CA LEU A 421 22.20 -1.27 9.68
C LEU A 421 23.48 -2.09 9.84
N ALA A 422 24.49 -1.83 9.01
CA ALA A 422 25.79 -2.49 9.05
C ALA A 422 26.89 -1.58 9.59
N PRO A 423 27.92 -2.14 10.28
CA PRO A 423 29.05 -1.35 10.74
C PRO A 423 29.95 -0.92 9.57
N GLY A 424 30.60 0.23 9.73
CA GLY A 424 31.64 0.72 8.81
C GLY A 424 31.09 1.52 7.64
N ILE A 425 31.93 1.68 6.62
CA ILE A 425 31.57 2.36 5.37
C ILE A 425 30.90 1.34 4.47
N ASP A 426 29.79 1.73 3.86
CA ASP A 426 29.12 0.90 2.88
C ASP A 426 30.02 0.65 1.66
N PRO A 427 30.23 -0.61 1.23
CA PRO A 427 30.87 -0.91 -0.04
C PRO A 427 30.18 -0.17 -1.19
N PRO A 428 30.91 0.23 -2.24
CA PRO A 428 30.28 0.74 -3.45
C PRO A 428 29.41 -0.36 -4.10
N GLN A 429 28.36 0.06 -4.81
CA GLN A 429 27.53 -0.79 -5.68
C GLN A 429 28.39 -1.71 -6.56
N LEU A 430 27.97 -2.97 -6.74
CA LEU A 430 28.71 -4.03 -7.47
C LEU A 430 30.09 -4.37 -6.85
N GLY A 431 30.26 -4.03 -5.57
CA GLY A 431 31.51 -4.09 -4.84
C GLY A 431 31.68 -5.36 -4.00
N ALA A 432 32.15 -5.20 -2.77
CA ALA A 432 32.28 -6.31 -1.84
C ALA A 432 30.92 -6.62 -1.21
N PRO A 433 30.57 -7.90 -0.96
CA PRO A 433 29.26 -8.24 -0.44
C PRO A 433 28.92 -7.59 0.90
N ASN A 434 27.69 -7.11 0.97
CA ASN A 434 26.95 -6.65 2.13
C ASN A 434 26.32 -7.78 2.93
N ALA A 435 26.06 -8.93 2.32
CA ALA A 435 25.68 -10.14 3.03
C ALA A 435 26.63 -10.46 4.19
N ALA A 436 26.04 -10.88 5.33
CA ALA A 436 26.76 -11.22 6.57
C ALA A 436 27.52 -10.06 7.26
N ARG A 437 27.36 -8.80 6.82
CA ARG A 437 27.92 -7.64 7.55
C ARG A 437 27.18 -7.36 8.87
N SER A 438 25.89 -7.67 8.94
CA SER A 438 25.05 -7.43 10.11
C SER A 438 23.78 -8.28 10.09
N ALA A 439 23.40 -8.82 11.26
CA ALA A 439 22.15 -9.56 11.40
C ALA A 439 20.90 -8.71 11.12
N ASP A 440 20.94 -7.40 11.35
CA ASP A 440 19.81 -6.51 10.99
C ASP A 440 19.65 -6.40 9.47
N LEU A 441 20.77 -6.30 8.74
CA LEU A 441 20.78 -6.15 7.29
C LEU A 441 20.38 -7.47 6.61
N ASP A 442 20.89 -8.60 7.09
CA ASP A 442 20.49 -9.92 6.59
C ASP A 442 19.01 -10.22 6.88
N ALA A 443 18.49 -9.79 8.04
CA ALA A 443 17.08 -9.93 8.36
C ALA A 443 16.20 -9.07 7.42
N MET A 444 16.62 -7.84 7.12
CA MET A 444 15.96 -6.98 6.13
C MET A 444 15.91 -7.66 4.76
N ALA A 445 17.04 -8.15 4.28
CA ALA A 445 17.14 -8.87 3.01
C ALA A 445 16.26 -10.14 2.98
N ALA A 446 16.23 -10.90 4.07
CA ALA A 446 15.36 -12.07 4.21
C ALA A 446 13.88 -11.69 4.11
N PHE A 447 13.46 -10.62 4.79
CA PHE A 447 12.07 -10.14 4.69
C PHE A 447 11.73 -9.67 3.27
N ILE A 448 12.58 -8.86 2.64
CA ILE A 448 12.33 -8.35 1.28
C ILE A 448 12.18 -9.50 0.29
N THR A 449 13.05 -10.50 0.36
CA THR A 449 13.08 -11.59 -0.62
C THR A 449 12.11 -12.74 -0.35
N GLN A 450 11.67 -12.93 0.90
CA GLN A 450 10.89 -14.12 1.29
C GLN A 450 9.65 -13.82 2.14
N GLY A 451 9.54 -12.62 2.71
CA GLY A 451 8.51 -12.27 3.68
C GLY A 451 7.39 -11.36 3.14
N ILE A 452 7.56 -10.80 1.94
CA ILE A 452 6.57 -9.94 1.30
C ILE A 452 5.58 -10.82 0.52
N ARG A 453 4.29 -10.65 0.81
CA ARG A 453 3.21 -11.30 0.06
C ARG A 453 2.92 -10.51 -1.22
N VAL A 454 2.73 -11.24 -2.32
CA VAL A 454 2.26 -10.68 -3.58
C VAL A 454 0.74 -10.50 -3.54
N PRO A 455 0.19 -9.35 -3.96
CA PRO A 455 -1.25 -9.15 -4.12
C PRO A 455 -1.88 -10.16 -5.07
N ASN A 456 -3.13 -10.54 -4.81
CA ASN A 456 -3.90 -11.30 -5.76
C ASN A 456 -4.13 -10.45 -7.02
N LEU A 457 -3.75 -10.98 -8.17
CA LEU A 457 -3.84 -10.25 -9.44
C LEU A 457 -5.27 -10.12 -9.95
N PRO A 458 -5.54 -9.15 -10.85
CA PRO A 458 -6.82 -8.99 -11.50
C PRO A 458 -7.32 -10.28 -12.15
N SER A 459 -8.64 -10.45 -12.14
CA SER A 459 -9.30 -11.63 -12.72
C SER A 459 -9.10 -11.66 -14.25
N PRO A 460 -8.79 -12.82 -14.86
CA PRO A 460 -8.71 -12.94 -16.31
C PRO A 460 -10.02 -12.57 -17.01
N THR A 461 -9.89 -11.75 -18.05
CA THR A 461 -10.99 -11.32 -18.92
C THR A 461 -11.21 -12.30 -20.08
N ALA A 462 -12.32 -12.13 -20.82
CA ALA A 462 -12.69 -13.02 -21.94
C ALA A 462 -11.66 -13.06 -23.09
N ASP A 463 -10.80 -12.05 -23.19
CA ASP A 463 -9.76 -11.89 -24.20
C ASP A 463 -8.38 -12.40 -23.76
N TYR A 464 -8.25 -12.99 -22.58
CA TYR A 464 -6.98 -13.53 -22.05
C TYR A 464 -6.18 -14.36 -23.08
N ALA A 465 -6.85 -15.31 -23.74
CA ALA A 465 -6.19 -16.17 -24.74
C ALA A 465 -5.73 -15.40 -25.99
N ALA A 466 -6.48 -14.36 -26.39
CA ALA A 466 -6.11 -13.50 -27.51
C ALA A 466 -4.92 -12.60 -27.13
N GLY A 467 -4.91 -12.04 -25.93
CA GLY A 467 -3.79 -11.25 -25.41
C GLY A 467 -2.50 -12.07 -25.29
N ARG A 468 -2.60 -13.31 -24.80
CA ARG A 468 -1.46 -14.24 -24.77
C ARG A 468 -0.91 -14.55 -26.16
N ALA A 469 -1.78 -14.72 -27.16
CA ALA A 469 -1.37 -14.93 -28.55
C ALA A 469 -0.73 -13.67 -29.16
N LEU A 470 -1.27 -12.49 -28.86
CA LEU A 470 -0.71 -11.21 -29.28
C LEU A 470 0.70 -11.01 -28.71
N PHE A 471 0.90 -11.27 -27.42
CA PHE A 471 2.21 -11.20 -26.76
C PHE A 471 3.28 -12.00 -27.52
N GLN A 472 2.93 -13.22 -27.94
CA GLN A 472 3.84 -14.07 -28.72
C GLN A 472 4.06 -13.53 -30.13
N SER A 473 3.00 -13.09 -30.83
CA SER A 473 3.10 -12.58 -32.20
C SER A 473 3.79 -11.21 -32.31
N ALA A 474 3.82 -10.45 -31.21
CA ALA A 474 4.50 -9.17 -31.10
C ALA A 474 5.95 -9.31 -30.59
N ASP A 475 6.46 -10.55 -30.49
CA ASP A 475 7.82 -10.88 -30.06
C ASP A 475 8.19 -10.36 -28.65
N CYS A 476 7.21 -10.13 -27.77
CA CYS A 476 7.45 -9.62 -26.42
C CYS A 476 8.32 -10.57 -25.57
N ALA A 477 8.22 -11.88 -25.83
CA ALA A 477 9.01 -12.93 -25.20
C ALA A 477 10.54 -12.79 -25.38
N VAL A 478 11.00 -12.06 -26.40
CA VAL A 478 12.45 -11.83 -26.61
C VAL A 478 13.11 -11.14 -25.42
N CYS A 479 12.36 -10.28 -24.71
CA CYS A 479 12.82 -9.59 -23.51
C CYS A 479 12.07 -10.01 -22.25
N HIS A 480 10.85 -10.53 -22.38
CA HIS A 480 9.96 -10.88 -21.26
C HIS A 480 9.52 -12.35 -21.26
N GLY A 481 10.37 -13.23 -21.78
CA GLY A 481 10.15 -14.68 -21.79
C GLY A 481 10.58 -15.35 -20.48
N GLY A 482 10.43 -16.68 -20.43
CA GLY A 482 10.81 -17.50 -19.27
C GLY A 482 9.85 -17.40 -18.07
N PRO A 483 10.10 -18.18 -17.01
CA PRO A 483 9.21 -18.30 -15.84
C PRO A 483 9.16 -17.04 -14.96
N THR A 484 10.18 -16.18 -15.05
CA THR A 484 10.25 -14.90 -14.33
C THR A 484 9.81 -13.71 -15.19
N TRP A 485 9.34 -13.96 -16.42
CA TRP A 485 8.86 -12.92 -17.35
C TRP A 485 9.86 -11.79 -17.61
N THR A 486 11.15 -12.14 -17.62
CA THR A 486 12.27 -11.28 -18.01
C THR A 486 13.38 -12.16 -18.59
N SER A 487 14.10 -11.63 -19.58
CA SER A 487 15.32 -12.25 -20.10
C SER A 487 16.52 -12.12 -19.16
N SER A 488 16.41 -11.29 -18.12
CA SER A 488 17.46 -11.11 -17.13
C SER A 488 17.42 -12.19 -16.08
N THR A 489 18.61 -12.53 -15.58
CA THR A 489 18.77 -13.64 -14.66
C THR A 489 19.44 -13.18 -13.38
N MET A 490 19.06 -13.84 -12.29
CA MET A 490 19.67 -13.63 -10.98
C MET A 490 21.19 -13.89 -11.04
N PRO A 491 21.99 -13.12 -10.30
CA PRO A 491 23.38 -13.44 -9.97
C PRO A 491 23.65 -14.94 -9.78
N GLY A 492 24.55 -15.52 -10.58
CA GLY A 492 24.98 -16.93 -10.44
C GLY A 492 24.09 -17.99 -11.09
N ALA A 493 23.03 -17.59 -11.83
CA ALA A 493 22.41 -18.45 -12.83
C ALA A 493 23.40 -18.72 -13.99
N ALA A 494 23.17 -19.76 -14.79
CA ALA A 494 24.15 -20.31 -15.72
C ALA A 494 24.38 -19.48 -17.01
N GLY A 495 24.36 -18.14 -16.96
CA GLY A 495 24.63 -17.24 -18.08
C GLY A 495 26.05 -16.66 -18.10
N THR A 496 26.32 -15.91 -19.17
CA THR A 496 27.62 -15.28 -19.43
C THR A 496 27.77 -14.04 -18.56
N LEU A 497 28.55 -14.18 -17.49
CA LEU A 497 28.99 -13.11 -16.57
C LEU A 497 29.25 -11.78 -17.28
N ASP A 498 28.65 -10.69 -16.80
CA ASP A 498 29.00 -9.34 -17.19
C ASP A 498 30.46 -9.06 -16.74
N PRO A 499 31.42 -8.81 -17.66
CA PRO A 499 32.82 -8.56 -17.32
C PRO A 499 33.04 -7.29 -16.48
N ASP A 500 32.06 -6.38 -16.40
CA ASP A 500 32.11 -5.17 -15.58
C ASP A 500 31.53 -5.37 -14.16
N SER A 501 30.91 -6.54 -13.89
CA SER A 501 30.21 -6.85 -12.62
C SER A 501 31.05 -7.63 -11.59
N ASN A 502 32.36 -7.81 -11.81
CA ASN A 502 33.19 -8.75 -11.03
C ASN A 502 32.64 -10.18 -10.92
N GLY A 503 31.71 -10.58 -11.80
CA GLY A 503 31.06 -11.89 -11.80
C GLY A 503 29.86 -12.01 -10.84
N MET A 504 29.32 -10.90 -10.36
CA MET A 504 28.19 -10.88 -9.42
C MET A 504 26.83 -10.67 -10.10
N VAL A 505 26.75 -10.35 -11.39
CA VAL A 505 25.45 -10.10 -12.06
C VAL A 505 25.39 -10.77 -13.45
N ASP A 506 24.29 -11.48 -13.72
CA ASP A 506 23.98 -12.14 -15.00
C ASP A 506 22.83 -11.37 -15.71
N VAL A 507 23.11 -10.10 -16.06
CA VAL A 507 22.10 -9.20 -16.64
C VAL A 507 22.31 -9.04 -18.14
N VAL A 508 21.23 -9.24 -18.89
CA VAL A 508 21.18 -8.91 -20.31
C VAL A 508 20.67 -7.48 -20.45
N LEU A 509 21.57 -6.50 -20.31
CA LEU A 509 21.19 -5.10 -20.53
C LEU A 509 20.70 -4.91 -21.97
N ARG A 510 19.56 -4.24 -22.11
CA ARG A 510 18.97 -3.91 -23.39
C ARG A 510 18.91 -2.39 -23.54
N GLN A 511 19.18 -1.94 -24.76
CA GLN A 511 18.93 -0.56 -25.15
C GLN A 511 17.41 -0.38 -25.31
N VAL A 512 16.76 0.08 -24.26
CA VAL A 512 15.37 0.53 -24.27
C VAL A 512 15.41 2.06 -24.34
N GLY A 513 14.87 2.65 -25.40
CA GLY A 513 15.04 4.06 -25.78
C GLY A 513 14.39 5.08 -24.83
N THR A 514 14.21 4.74 -23.56
CA THR A 514 13.82 5.61 -22.44
C THR A 514 15.02 6.25 -21.75
N LEU A 515 16.24 6.07 -22.27
CA LEU A 515 17.47 6.61 -21.69
C LEU A 515 17.46 8.14 -21.60
N ASN A 516 17.83 8.67 -20.44
CA ASN A 516 18.19 10.06 -20.26
C ASN A 516 19.71 10.22 -19.97
N PRO A 517 20.32 11.39 -20.22
CA PRO A 517 21.77 11.58 -20.09
C PRO A 517 22.34 11.43 -18.67
N ARG A 518 21.49 11.25 -17.66
CA ARG A 518 21.86 11.14 -16.26
C ARG A 518 21.76 9.70 -15.73
N ASP A 519 21.20 8.77 -16.50
CA ASP A 519 21.09 7.37 -16.13
C ASP A 519 22.48 6.73 -15.98
N ILE A 520 22.80 6.29 -14.76
CA ILE A 520 23.99 5.50 -14.48
C ILE A 520 23.87 4.20 -15.29
N ARG A 521 24.92 3.86 -16.07
CA ARG A 521 24.94 2.76 -17.05
C ARG A 521 24.00 2.93 -18.27
N GLY A 522 23.44 4.11 -18.49
CA GLY A 522 22.53 4.35 -19.61
C GLY A 522 23.15 4.11 -21.00
N ASP A 523 24.46 4.25 -21.16
CA ASP A 523 25.18 3.90 -22.38
C ASP A 523 25.27 2.39 -22.65
N THR A 524 25.10 1.56 -21.62
CA THR A 524 25.08 0.08 -21.72
C THR A 524 23.66 -0.50 -21.84
N GLY A 525 22.66 0.16 -21.27
CA GLY A 525 21.23 -0.22 -21.36
C GLY A 525 20.59 -0.38 -19.98
N PHE A 526 19.29 -0.71 -19.96
CA PHE A 526 18.56 -1.07 -18.74
C PHE A 526 18.32 -2.58 -18.67
N ASP A 527 18.13 -3.06 -17.44
CA ASP A 527 17.61 -4.39 -17.19
C ASP A 527 16.16 -4.48 -17.69
N PRO A 528 15.80 -5.38 -18.61
CA PRO A 528 14.40 -5.64 -18.92
C PRO A 528 13.66 -6.06 -17.65
N PRO A 529 12.73 -5.23 -17.13
CA PRO A 529 12.07 -5.57 -15.88
C PRO A 529 11.20 -6.82 -16.08
N SER A 530 11.05 -7.60 -15.02
CA SER A 530 10.06 -8.65 -14.98
C SER A 530 8.66 -8.09 -15.22
N LEU A 531 7.83 -8.81 -15.98
CA LEU A 531 6.40 -8.48 -16.12
C LEU A 531 5.53 -9.14 -15.03
N LEU A 532 6.13 -9.81 -14.05
CA LEU A 532 5.40 -10.29 -12.88
C LEU A 532 4.71 -9.11 -12.19
N ASP A 533 3.41 -9.25 -11.98
CA ASP A 533 2.54 -8.33 -11.26
C ASP A 533 2.44 -6.94 -11.90
N VAL A 534 2.87 -6.78 -13.16
CA VAL A 534 2.93 -5.50 -13.88
C VAL A 534 1.57 -4.79 -13.96
N GLY A 535 0.47 -5.53 -13.84
CA GLY A 535 -0.87 -4.95 -13.77
C GLY A 535 -1.11 -3.98 -12.60
N LEU A 536 -0.27 -4.05 -11.56
CA LEU A 536 -0.43 -3.30 -10.31
C LEU A 536 0.59 -2.16 -10.16
N THR A 537 1.46 -1.94 -11.15
CA THR A 537 2.66 -1.11 -10.97
C THR A 537 2.60 0.23 -11.71
N ALA A 538 1.42 0.68 -12.15
CA ALA A 538 1.28 1.93 -12.90
C ALA A 538 1.76 3.15 -12.06
N PRO A 539 2.33 4.18 -12.71
CA PRO A 539 2.62 4.29 -14.15
C PRO A 539 3.80 3.41 -14.59
N TYR A 540 4.14 3.43 -15.87
CA TYR A 540 5.12 2.54 -16.49
C TYR A 540 6.36 3.30 -16.97
N PHE A 541 7.43 2.52 -17.21
CA PHE A 541 8.82 2.95 -17.36
C PHE A 541 9.42 3.55 -16.10
N HIS A 542 10.75 3.49 -15.99
CA HIS A 542 11.45 3.95 -14.79
C HIS A 542 11.18 5.42 -14.47
N ASP A 543 10.85 6.25 -15.46
CA ASP A 543 10.59 7.69 -15.31
C ASP A 543 9.09 8.04 -15.20
N GLY A 544 8.20 7.04 -15.16
CA GLY A 544 6.76 7.22 -15.06
C GLY A 544 6.10 7.85 -16.28
N SER A 545 6.81 7.96 -17.41
CA SER A 545 6.33 8.66 -18.61
C SER A 545 5.11 8.02 -19.28
N MET A 546 4.77 6.77 -18.94
CA MET A 546 3.61 6.06 -19.49
C MET A 546 2.52 5.83 -18.44
N PRO A 547 1.36 6.51 -18.52
CA PRO A 547 0.34 6.44 -17.47
C PRO A 547 -0.45 5.12 -17.45
N SER A 548 -0.47 4.36 -18.55
CA SER A 548 -1.17 3.08 -18.65
C SER A 548 -0.48 2.11 -19.61
N LEU A 549 -0.79 0.81 -19.50
CA LEU A 549 -0.33 -0.21 -20.45
C LEU A 549 -0.85 0.09 -21.86
N GLU A 550 -2.10 0.54 -22.00
CA GLU A 550 -2.67 0.91 -23.29
C GLU A 550 -1.92 2.08 -23.92
N ALA A 551 -1.57 3.11 -23.13
CA ALA A 551 -0.79 4.24 -23.61
C ALA A 551 0.61 3.80 -24.05
N LEU A 552 1.26 2.93 -23.26
CA LEU A 552 2.55 2.35 -23.60
C LEU A 552 2.50 1.55 -24.90
N LEU A 553 1.53 0.63 -25.03
CA LEU A 553 1.42 -0.27 -26.17
C LEU A 553 0.98 0.43 -27.47
N THR A 554 0.26 1.55 -27.38
CA THR A 554 -0.18 2.32 -28.55
C THR A 554 0.80 3.39 -29.00
N SER A 555 1.56 4.01 -28.09
CA SER A 555 2.55 5.05 -28.41
C SER A 555 3.84 4.48 -29.01
N GLY A 556 4.09 3.18 -28.80
CA GLY A 556 5.24 2.44 -29.29
C GLY A 556 6.22 2.11 -28.16
N HIS A 557 6.59 0.84 -28.06
CA HIS A 557 7.65 0.39 -27.16
C HIS A 557 8.99 0.85 -27.74
N PRO A 558 9.84 1.56 -26.98
CA PRO A 558 11.10 2.10 -27.49
C PRO A 558 12.18 1.00 -27.58
N ASP A 559 11.85 -0.13 -28.21
CA ASP A 559 12.79 -1.19 -28.56
C ASP A 559 13.29 -1.01 -30.00
N PRO A 560 14.61 -0.84 -30.22
CA PRO A 560 15.21 -0.78 -31.54
C PRO A 560 14.96 -2.02 -32.42
N GLN A 561 14.65 -3.17 -31.83
CA GLN A 561 14.32 -4.41 -32.55
C GLN A 561 12.85 -4.52 -32.97
N GLY A 562 11.99 -3.64 -32.46
CA GLY A 562 10.58 -3.56 -32.85
C GLY A 562 9.63 -4.47 -32.09
N ALA A 563 10.06 -5.17 -31.03
CA ALA A 563 9.17 -5.98 -30.22
C ALA A 563 8.09 -5.09 -29.58
N GLY A 564 6.84 -5.53 -29.62
CA GLY A 564 5.69 -4.76 -29.12
C GLY A 564 5.30 -3.52 -29.95
N ASN A 565 5.94 -3.26 -31.10
CA ASN A 565 5.61 -2.10 -31.94
C ASN A 565 4.53 -2.40 -32.99
N GLY A 566 3.70 -1.39 -33.27
CA GLY A 566 2.71 -1.43 -34.36
C GLY A 566 1.34 -1.99 -34.00
N LEU A 567 1.05 -2.22 -32.72
CA LEU A 567 -0.28 -2.61 -32.25
C LEU A 567 -1.28 -1.46 -32.43
N ASN A 568 -2.47 -1.78 -32.90
CA ASN A 568 -3.58 -0.83 -32.89
C ASN A 568 -4.24 -0.75 -31.51
N SER A 569 -5.15 0.20 -31.30
CA SER A 569 -5.79 0.42 -30.00
C SER A 569 -6.58 -0.78 -29.46
N GLU A 570 -7.20 -1.59 -30.32
CA GLU A 570 -7.93 -2.79 -29.90
C GLU A 570 -6.95 -3.89 -29.44
N GLU A 571 -5.89 -4.12 -30.22
CA GLU A 571 -4.83 -5.07 -29.87
C GLU A 571 -4.11 -4.68 -28.58
N ALA A 572 -3.87 -3.38 -28.37
CA ALA A 572 -3.25 -2.84 -27.16
C ALA A 572 -4.11 -3.10 -25.91
N ILE A 573 -5.43 -2.93 -25.99
CA ILE A 573 -6.36 -3.24 -24.88
C ILE A 573 -6.32 -4.74 -24.57
N ILE A 574 -6.42 -5.59 -25.59
CA ILE A 574 -6.41 -7.04 -25.43
C ILE A 574 -5.09 -7.53 -24.81
N LEU A 575 -3.96 -6.99 -25.28
CA LEU A 575 -2.64 -7.32 -24.72
C LEU A 575 -2.50 -6.78 -23.29
N ALA A 576 -2.91 -5.54 -23.01
CA ALA A 576 -2.87 -4.96 -21.66
C ALA A 576 -3.67 -5.79 -20.65
N ASN A 577 -4.85 -6.28 -21.03
CA ASN A 577 -5.66 -7.17 -20.19
C ASN A 577 -4.93 -8.47 -19.85
N PHE A 578 -4.20 -9.07 -20.81
CA PHE A 578 -3.35 -10.23 -20.53
C PHE A 578 -2.19 -9.86 -19.59
N LEU A 579 -1.47 -8.78 -19.87
CA LEU A 579 -0.33 -8.33 -19.05
C LEU A 579 -0.71 -8.14 -17.57
N ARG A 580 -1.90 -7.62 -17.30
CA ARG A 580 -2.42 -7.43 -15.94
C ARG A 580 -2.53 -8.71 -15.11
N THR A 581 -2.62 -9.85 -15.77
CA THR A 581 -2.83 -11.16 -15.13
C THR A 581 -1.54 -11.97 -14.96
N ILE A 582 -0.39 -11.43 -15.38
CA ILE A 582 0.89 -12.12 -15.29
C ILE A 582 1.38 -12.10 -13.85
N GLY A 583 1.37 -13.27 -13.21
CA GLY A 583 1.96 -13.50 -11.89
C GLY A 583 2.87 -14.73 -11.91
N LEU A 584 3.43 -15.09 -10.75
CA LEU A 584 4.43 -16.15 -10.66
C LEU A 584 3.89 -17.52 -11.11
N ASP A 585 2.59 -17.76 -10.91
CA ASP A 585 1.90 -18.99 -11.33
C ASP A 585 1.43 -18.96 -12.80
N THR A 586 1.59 -17.83 -13.50
CA THR A 586 1.17 -17.69 -14.91
C THR A 586 2.20 -18.35 -15.82
N PRO A 587 1.82 -19.40 -16.59
CA PRO A 587 2.77 -20.11 -17.46
C PRO A 587 3.35 -19.20 -18.54
N SER A 588 4.67 -19.25 -18.72
CA SER A 588 5.36 -18.47 -19.75
C SER A 588 4.84 -18.81 -21.15
N VAL A 589 4.92 -17.86 -22.09
CA VAL A 589 4.51 -18.09 -23.49
C VAL A 589 5.43 -19.05 -24.25
N ASP A 590 6.69 -19.18 -23.80
CA ASP A 590 7.73 -19.99 -24.45
C ASP A 590 7.86 -21.41 -23.88
N GLU A 591 7.15 -21.71 -22.79
CA GLU A 591 7.07 -23.06 -22.25
C GLU A 591 6.11 -23.89 -23.09
N ALA A 592 6.54 -25.09 -23.49
CA ALA A 592 5.67 -26.03 -24.19
C ALA A 592 4.49 -26.42 -23.28
N PRO A 593 3.25 -26.53 -23.83
CA PRO A 593 2.07 -26.86 -23.05
C PRO A 593 2.13 -28.23 -22.36
#